data_AF-A0A7J2TGW4-F1
#
_entry.id   AF-A0A7J2TGW4-F1
#
_cell.length_a   1.000
_cell.length_b   1.000
_cell.length_c   1.000
_cell.angle_alpha   90.00
_cell.angle_beta   90.00
_cell.angle_gamma   90.00
#
_symmetry.space_group_name_H-M   'P 1'
#
loop_
_entity.id
_entity.type
_entity.pdbx_description
1 polymer ?
#
loop_
_entity_poly.entity_id
_entity_poly.type
_entity_poly.pdbx_seq_one_letter_code
_entity_poly.pdbx_strand_id
1 'polypeptide(L)'
;MIDKSVTRESFIIAAIATGGFREGTFAKLKYRHVREALEANRISIHLHIEVPIAKGKYPDYDAFINAEASHLLKLYIEERKRRLTPHQKSYRRRKSLRCQRKNH
;
A
#
# COMPACT_ATOMS: atom_id res chain seq x y z
N MET A 1 1.54 8.10 -22.25
CA MET A 1 0.66 8.62 -21.19
C MET A 1 -0.21 7.47 -20.72
N ILE A 2 0.01 6.94 -19.52
CA ILE A 2 -0.80 5.83 -18.98
C ILE A 2 -2.12 6.41 -18.49
N ASP A 3 -3.23 5.80 -18.86
CA ASP A 3 -4.56 6.25 -18.46
C ASP A 3 -4.75 6.11 -16.93
N LYS A 4 -5.50 7.01 -16.31
CA LYS A 4 -5.60 7.12 -14.84
C LYS A 4 -6.42 6.00 -14.21
N SER A 5 -7.24 5.31 -15.02
CA SER A 5 -7.90 4.06 -14.61
C SER A 5 -6.92 2.89 -14.58
N VAL A 6 -5.92 2.92 -15.46
CA VAL A 6 -4.94 1.86 -15.67
C VAL A 6 -3.88 1.83 -14.56
N THR A 7 -3.52 2.97 -13.94
CA THR A 7 -2.47 3.01 -12.89
C THR A 7 -2.75 2.07 -11.70
N ARG A 8 -4.01 1.98 -11.24
CA ARG A 8 -4.37 1.05 -10.15
C ARG A 8 -4.28 -0.40 -10.60
N GLU A 9 -4.81 -0.71 -11.77
CA GLU A 9 -4.90 -2.08 -12.28
C GLU A 9 -3.52 -2.63 -12.66
N SER A 10 -2.70 -1.82 -13.33
CA SER A 10 -1.30 -2.11 -13.59
C SER A 10 -0.51 -2.33 -12.31
N PHE A 11 -0.75 -1.54 -11.26
CA PHE A 11 -0.12 -1.79 -9.96
C PHE A 11 -0.52 -3.15 -9.39
N ILE A 12 -1.81 -3.50 -9.40
CA ILE A 12 -2.30 -4.78 -8.86
C ILE A 12 -1.66 -5.94 -9.61
N ILE A 13 -1.64 -5.89 -10.95
CA ILE A 13 -1.06 -6.92 -11.80
C ILE A 13 0.45 -7.06 -11.50
N ALA A 14 1.19 -5.95 -11.53
CA ALA A 14 2.63 -5.97 -11.30
C ALA A 14 3.00 -6.43 -9.88
N ALA A 15 2.24 -6.02 -8.85
CA ALA A 15 2.48 -6.41 -7.48
C ALA A 15 2.17 -7.90 -7.22
N ILE A 16 1.08 -8.43 -7.77
CA ILE A 16 0.74 -9.85 -7.62
C ILE A 16 1.72 -10.73 -8.40
N ALA A 17 2.08 -10.33 -9.62
CA ALA A 17 3.01 -11.07 -10.46
C ALA A 17 4.42 -11.16 -9.84
N THR A 18 4.86 -10.12 -9.13
CA THR A 18 6.24 -10.06 -8.59
C THR A 18 6.35 -10.43 -7.12
N GLY A 19 5.30 -10.20 -6.32
CA GLY A 19 5.36 -10.38 -4.87
C GLY A 19 4.76 -11.67 -4.34
N GLY A 20 4.30 -12.58 -5.19
CA GLY A 20 3.84 -13.91 -4.77
C GLY A 20 2.69 -13.87 -3.75
N PHE A 21 1.90 -12.80 -3.76
CA PHE A 21 0.81 -12.62 -2.82
C PHE A 21 -0.36 -13.53 -3.18
N ARG A 22 -1.03 -14.08 -2.16
CA ARG A 22 -2.39 -14.58 -2.32
C ARG A 22 -3.33 -13.37 -2.40
N GLU A 23 -4.34 -13.45 -3.26
CA GLU A 23 -5.35 -12.39 -3.42
C GLU A 23 -5.93 -11.92 -2.07
N GLY A 24 -6.31 -12.86 -1.20
CA GLY A 24 -6.86 -12.55 0.12
C GLY A 24 -5.89 -11.89 1.09
N THR A 25 -4.58 -12.13 0.95
CA THR A 25 -3.54 -11.43 1.72
C THR A 25 -3.33 -10.03 1.17
N PHE A 26 -3.25 -9.91 -0.16
CA PHE A 26 -3.05 -8.64 -0.86
C PHE A 26 -4.20 -7.65 -0.57
N ALA A 27 -5.45 -8.11 -0.59
CA ALA A 27 -6.62 -7.29 -0.27
C ALA A 27 -6.62 -6.73 1.17
N LYS A 28 -5.90 -7.38 2.09
CA LYS A 28 -5.78 -6.94 3.49
C LYS A 28 -4.56 -6.05 3.74
N LEU A 29 -3.69 -5.85 2.76
CA LEU A 29 -2.55 -4.95 2.91
C LEU A 29 -3.02 -3.53 3.16
N LYS A 30 -2.45 -2.91 4.20
CA LYS A 30 -2.70 -1.54 4.59
C LYS A 30 -1.47 -0.70 4.26
N TYR A 31 -1.69 0.60 4.10
CA TYR A 31 -0.62 1.58 3.86
C TYR A 31 0.52 1.48 4.89
N ARG A 32 0.23 1.08 6.14
CA ARG A 32 1.26 0.89 7.18
C ARG A 32 2.37 -0.07 6.77
N HIS A 33 2.07 -1.14 6.04
CA HIS A 33 3.07 -2.15 5.65
C HIS A 33 4.02 -1.62 4.56
N VAL A 34 3.57 -0.61 3.79
CA VAL A 34 4.34 -0.05 2.67
C VAL A 34 4.98 1.29 3.01
N ARG A 35 4.58 1.89 4.14
CA ARG A 35 4.86 3.29 4.46
C ARG A 35 6.36 3.55 4.55
N GLU A 36 7.09 2.71 5.28
CA GLU A 36 8.54 2.89 5.49
C GLU A 36 9.30 2.80 4.17
N ALA A 37 9.01 1.79 3.35
CA ALA A 37 9.64 1.63 2.04
C ALA A 37 9.30 2.78 1.06
N LEU A 38 8.06 3.28 1.11
CA LEU A 38 7.63 4.43 0.31
C LEU A 38 8.29 5.73 0.77
N GLU A 39 8.38 5.98 2.08
CA GLU A 39 9.00 7.17 2.67
C GLU A 39 10.53 7.16 2.46
N ALA A 40 11.16 6.01 2.52
CA ALA A 40 12.59 5.82 2.23
C ALA A 40 12.93 5.86 0.73
N ASN A 41 11.94 6.08 -0.14
CA ASN A 41 12.10 6.09 -1.60
C ASN A 41 12.85 4.87 -2.18
N ARG A 42 12.71 3.71 -1.54
CA ARG A 42 13.39 2.48 -1.98
C ARG A 42 12.88 2.05 -3.36
N ILE A 43 13.80 1.47 -4.14
CA ILE A 43 13.51 0.97 -5.49
C ILE A 43 12.60 -0.26 -5.37
N SER A 44 12.97 -1.27 -4.59
CA SER A 44 12.11 -2.39 -4.23
C SER A 44 11.42 -2.15 -2.89
N ILE A 45 10.17 -2.61 -2.78
CA ILE A 45 9.39 -2.53 -1.54
C ILE A 45 9.40 -3.92 -0.92
N HIS A 46 10.04 -4.04 0.23
CA HIS A 46 9.91 -5.19 1.11
C HIS A 46 8.63 -5.05 1.95
N LEU A 47 7.84 -6.10 1.99
CA LEU A 47 6.58 -6.18 2.70
C LEU A 47 6.62 -7.35 3.67
N HIS A 48 6.75 -7.04 4.94
CA HIS A 48 6.59 -8.01 6.00
C HIS A 48 5.10 -8.29 6.23
N ILE A 49 4.65 -9.52 5.99
CA ILE A 49 3.25 -9.91 6.15
C ILE A 49 3.10 -10.69 7.46
N GLU A 50 2.44 -10.05 8.41
CA GLU A 50 2.10 -10.65 9.70
C GLU A 50 1.12 -11.84 9.54
N VAL A 51 1.33 -12.90 10.33
CA VAL A 51 0.46 -14.09 10.47
C VAL A 51 -1.06 -13.82 10.45
N PRO A 52 -1.61 -12.82 11.18
CA PRO A 52 -3.05 -12.50 11.14
C PRO A 52 -3.57 -12.13 9.74
N ILE A 53 -2.71 -11.62 8.86
CA ILE A 53 -3.05 -11.31 7.47
C ILE A 53 -2.92 -12.58 6.62
N ALA A 54 -1.88 -13.39 6.86
CA ALA A 54 -1.55 -14.65 6.19
C ALA A 54 -2.40 -15.85 6.66
N LYS A 55 -3.73 -15.69 6.71
CA LYS A 55 -4.72 -16.77 6.93
C LYS A 55 -4.40 -17.73 8.11
N GLY A 56 -3.71 -17.26 9.16
CA GLY A 56 -3.47 -17.96 10.44
C GLY A 56 -2.73 -19.30 10.41
N LYS A 57 -2.55 -19.91 9.22
CA LYS A 57 -1.92 -21.22 9.03
C LYS A 57 -0.47 -21.14 8.56
N TYR A 58 0.00 -19.95 8.19
CA TYR A 58 1.36 -19.74 7.70
C TYR A 58 2.11 -18.77 8.62
N PRO A 59 3.41 -18.99 8.84
CA PRO A 59 4.25 -18.04 9.54
C PRO A 59 4.30 -16.70 8.79
N ASP A 60 4.76 -15.68 9.48
CA ASP A 60 5.11 -14.40 8.89
C ASP A 60 6.09 -14.62 7.75
N TYR A 61 5.86 -13.92 6.65
CA TYR A 61 6.71 -14.03 5.48
C TYR A 61 6.91 -12.68 4.84
N ASP A 62 8.07 -12.58 4.23
CA ASP A 62 8.49 -11.40 3.51
C ASP A 62 8.16 -11.55 2.03
N ALA A 63 7.50 -10.54 1.49
CA ALA A 63 7.22 -10.42 0.08
C ALA A 63 7.94 -9.21 -0.49
N PHE A 64 8.32 -9.30 -1.76
CA PHE A 64 9.04 -8.23 -2.45
C PHE A 64 8.26 -7.76 -3.66
N ILE A 65 8.14 -6.45 -3.80
CA ILE A 65 7.59 -5.83 -4.99
C ILE A 65 8.74 -5.16 -5.75
N ASN A 66 8.77 -5.36 -7.07
CA ASN A 66 9.80 -4.81 -7.93
C ASN A 66 9.71 -3.27 -8.08
N ALA A 67 10.70 -2.70 -8.78
CA ALA A 67 10.81 -1.26 -9.01
C ALA A 67 9.58 -0.66 -9.72
N GLU A 68 9.04 -1.38 -10.69
CA GLU A 68 7.92 -0.94 -11.50
C GLU A 68 6.64 -0.81 -10.65
N ALA A 69 6.30 -1.85 -9.90
CA ALA A 69 5.13 -1.80 -9.03
C ALA A 69 5.32 -0.79 -7.87
N SER A 70 6.54 -0.59 -7.38
CA SER A 70 6.86 0.52 -6.45
C SER A 70 6.54 1.89 -7.07
N HIS A 71 6.95 2.11 -8.32
CA HIS A 71 6.69 3.35 -9.05
C HIS A 71 5.19 3.57 -9.28
N LEU A 72 4.48 2.54 -9.75
CA LEU A 72 3.03 2.59 -9.97
C LEU A 72 2.26 2.88 -8.67
N LEU A 73 2.70 2.32 -7.54
CA LEU A 73 2.10 2.58 -6.24
C LEU A 73 2.25 4.03 -5.80
N LYS A 74 3.45 4.62 -5.99
CA LYS A 74 3.68 6.04 -5.70
C LYS A 74 2.75 6.91 -6.53
N LEU A 75 2.69 6.67 -7.84
CA LEU A 75 1.83 7.41 -8.75
C LEU A 75 0.36 7.32 -8.33
N TYR A 76 -0.14 6.12 -8.04
CA TYR A 76 -1.50 5.90 -7.54
C TYR A 76 -1.80 6.69 -6.25
N ILE A 77 -0.87 6.70 -5.29
CA ILE A 77 -1.04 7.42 -4.02
C ILE A 77 -1.07 8.95 -4.25
N GLU A 78 -0.19 9.47 -5.09
CA GLU A 78 -0.15 10.89 -5.43
C GLU A 78 -1.42 11.35 -6.13
N GLU A 79 -1.91 10.56 -7.10
CA GLU A 79 -3.18 10.81 -7.75
C GLU A 79 -4.33 10.82 -6.75
N ARG A 80 -4.37 9.86 -5.83
CA ARG A 80 -5.38 9.80 -4.77
C ARG A 80 -5.30 11.02 -3.84
N LYS A 81 -4.10 11.54 -3.56
CA LYS A 81 -3.91 12.77 -2.77
C LYS A 81 -4.44 14.01 -3.50
N ARG A 82 -4.27 14.08 -4.82
CA ARG A 82 -4.75 15.18 -5.66
C ARG A 82 -6.28 15.23 -5.76
N ARG A 83 -6.94 14.06 -5.85
CA ARG A 83 -8.41 13.96 -5.96
C ARG A 83 -9.18 14.28 -4.67
N LEU A 84 -8.53 14.31 -3.50
CA LEU A 84 -9.19 14.65 -2.24
C LEU A 84 -9.54 16.15 -2.21
N THR A 85 -10.81 16.47 -2.00
CA THR A 85 -11.24 17.85 -1.77
C THR A 85 -10.63 18.41 -0.47
N PRO A 86 -10.46 19.74 -0.32
CA PRO A 86 -9.91 20.33 0.90
C PRO A 86 -10.60 19.87 2.19
N HIS A 87 -11.94 19.73 2.13
CA HIS A 87 -12.75 19.19 3.22
C HIS A 87 -12.36 17.75 3.58
N GLN A 88 -12.17 16.88 2.59
CA GLN A 88 -11.75 15.49 2.81
C GLN A 88 -10.32 15.37 3.35
N LYS A 89 -9.40 16.26 2.94
CA LYS A 89 -8.04 16.33 3.50
C LYS A 89 -8.07 16.68 4.99
N SER A 90 -8.89 17.65 5.38
CA SER A 90 -9.07 18.05 6.80
C SER A 90 -9.66 16.91 7.65
N TYR A 91 -10.71 16.26 7.15
CA TYR A 91 -11.34 15.15 7.86
C TYR A 91 -10.38 13.96 8.07
N ARG A 92 -9.59 13.63 7.05
CA ARG A 92 -8.60 12.53 7.12
C ARG A 92 -7.46 12.83 8.08
N ARG A 93 -6.98 14.09 8.16
CA ARG A 93 -6.02 14.57 9.17
C ARG A 93 -6.57 14.42 10.59
N ARG A 94 -7.82 14.83 10.82
CA ARG A 94 -8.48 14.69 12.14
C ARG A 94 -8.65 13.22 12.55
N LYS A 95 -8.98 12.33 11.60
CA LYS A 95 -9.13 10.90 11.87
C LYS A 95 -7.80 10.21 12.22
N SER A 96 -6.69 10.58 11.56
CA SER A 96 -5.37 10.00 11.88
C SER A 96 -4.89 10.41 13.27
N LEU A 97 -5.08 11.69 13.65
CA LEU A 97 -4.75 12.19 15.00
C LEU A 97 -5.58 11.51 16.09
N ARG A 98 -6.85 11.21 15.82
CA ARG A 98 -7.73 10.52 16.76
C ARG A 98 -7.39 9.02 16.90
N CYS A 99 -6.86 8.37 15.86
CA CYS A 99 -6.34 7.01 15.94
C CYS A 99 -5.03 6.93 16.75
N GLN A 100 -4.13 7.91 16.63
CA GLN A 100 -2.87 7.92 17.38
C GLN A 100 -3.07 8.07 18.89
N ARG A 101 -4.12 8.79 19.32
CA ARG A 101 -4.50 8.95 20.74
C ARG A 101 -5.17 7.73 21.38
N LYS A 102 -5.56 6.70 20.61
CA LYS A 102 -6.21 5.49 21.14
C LYS A 102 -5.26 4.33 21.40
N ASN A 103 -3.96 4.49 21.08
CA ASN A 103 -2.93 3.48 21.27
C ASN A 103 -1.96 3.86 22.41
N HIS A 104 -2.39 4.71 23.34
CA HIS A 104 -1.62 5.16 24.50
C HIS A 104 -2.41 4.91 25.78
#